data_AF-A0A4T0V0C6-F1
#
_entry.id   AF-A0A4T0V0C6-F1
#
_cell.length_a   1.000
_cell.length_b   1.000
_cell.length_c   1.000
_cell.angle_alpha   90.00
_cell.angle_beta   90.00
_cell.angle_gamma   90.00
#
_symmetry.space_group_name_H-M   'P 1'
#
loop_
_entity.id
_entity.type
_entity.pdbx_description
1 polymer ?
#
loop_
_entity_poly.entity_id
_entity_poly.type
_entity_poly.pdbx_seq_one_letter_code
_entity_poly.pdbx_strand_id
1 'polypeptide(L)' 'MTESCSPLAASEPPVAPEPPAEGACCGSGCEPCVWDVYQGELAEYRRALALWQAEQELSGG' A
#
# COMPACT_ATOMS: atom_id res chain seq x y z
N MET A 1 -0.36 -8.52 -31.25
CA MET A 1 -0.94 -9.06 -30.01
C MET A 1 -1.10 -7.88 -29.07
N THR A 2 -2.28 -7.31 -29.11
CA THR A 2 -2.66 -6.07 -28.43
C THR A 2 -2.96 -6.41 -26.97
N GLU A 3 -1.93 -6.69 -26.19
CA GLU A 3 -2.04 -6.69 -24.74
C GLU A 3 -1.56 -5.30 -24.32
N SER A 4 -2.46 -4.32 -24.39
CA SER A 4 -3.09 -3.77 -23.19
C SER A 4 -2.06 -3.59 -22.07
N CYS A 5 -1.03 -2.81 -22.38
CA CYS A 5 -0.67 -1.66 -21.57
C CYS A 5 -1.96 -0.88 -21.27
N SER A 6 -2.71 -1.34 -20.28
CA SER A 6 -3.86 -0.62 -19.76
C SER A 6 -3.31 0.24 -18.63
N PRO A 7 -3.22 1.58 -18.78
CA PRO A 7 -2.93 2.46 -17.66
C PRO A 7 -4.15 2.54 -16.73
N LEU A 8 -4.56 1.41 -16.15
CA LEU A 8 -5.56 1.36 -15.07
C LEU A 8 -4.93 1.77 -13.73
N ALA A 9 -3.74 2.38 -13.73
CA ALA A 9 -3.00 2.74 -12.53
C ALA A 9 -3.56 3.95 -11.75
N ALA A 10 -4.63 4.59 -12.23
CA ALA A 10 -5.23 5.76 -11.57
C ALA A 10 -6.76 5.64 -11.33
N SER A 11 -7.37 4.48 -11.57
CA SER A 11 -8.83 4.32 -11.38
C SER A 11 -9.23 3.93 -9.96
N GLU A 12 -8.35 3.24 -9.24
CA GLU A 12 -8.67 2.57 -7.99
C GLU A 12 -7.78 3.09 -6.85
N PRO A 13 -8.34 3.29 -5.65
CA PRO A 13 -7.54 3.67 -4.50
C PRO A 13 -6.55 2.55 -4.16
N PRO A 14 -5.36 2.90 -3.64
CA PRO A 14 -4.47 1.88 -3.10
C PRO A 14 -5.17 1.13 -1.95
N VAL A 15 -4.75 -0.11 -1.71
CA VAL A 15 -5.32 -0.96 -0.65
C VAL A 15 -4.40 -0.93 0.56
N ALA A 16 -4.97 -0.71 1.75
CA ALA A 16 -4.21 -0.71 2.98
C ALA A 16 -3.69 -2.13 3.28
N PRO A 17 -2.44 -2.29 3.74
CA PRO A 17 -1.94 -3.58 4.18
C PRO A 17 -2.76 -4.08 5.39
N GLU A 18 -2.92 -5.39 5.50
CA GLU A 18 -3.58 -5.98 6.67
C GLU A 18 -2.62 -6.01 7.88
N PRO A 19 -3.10 -5.65 9.09
CA PRO A 19 -2.27 -5.66 10.27
C PRO A 19 -1.88 -7.11 10.63
N PRO A 20 -0.63 -7.34 11.05
CA PRO A 20 -0.20 -8.67 11.48
C PRO A 20 -0.89 -9.07 12.79
N ALA A 21 -1.06 -10.38 12.98
CA ALA A 21 -1.63 -10.92 14.21
C ALA A 21 -0.75 -10.61 15.44
N GLU A 22 -1.38 -10.48 16.61
CA GLU A 22 -0.74 -10.14 17.90
C GLU A 22 0.35 -11.14 18.36
N GLY A 23 0.47 -12.31 17.73
CA GLY A 23 1.55 -13.30 17.95
C GLY A 23 2.46 -13.55 16.74
N ALA A 24 2.32 -12.80 15.65
CA ALA A 24 3.15 -12.97 14.45
C ALA A 24 4.59 -12.50 14.65
N CYS A 25 4.83 -11.65 15.66
CA CYS A 25 6.18 -11.28 16.06
C CYS A 25 6.77 -12.37 16.96
N CYS A 26 7.81 -13.06 16.46
CA CYS A 26 8.52 -14.11 17.19
C CYS A 26 9.17 -13.63 18.51
N GLY A 27 9.37 -12.32 18.69
CA GLY A 27 9.81 -11.71 19.96
C GLY A 27 11.22 -12.08 20.43
N SER A 28 11.91 -12.98 19.74
CA SER A 28 13.24 -13.52 20.11
C SER A 28 14.32 -13.31 19.04
N GLY A 29 14.10 -12.39 18.09
CA GLY A 29 15.16 -11.93 17.19
C GLY A 29 15.25 -12.60 15.82
N CYS A 30 14.20 -13.29 15.34
CA CYS A 30 14.15 -13.67 13.93
C CYS A 30 13.77 -12.45 13.06
N GLU A 31 14.59 -12.17 12.03
CA GLU A 31 14.42 -11.06 11.10
C GLU A 31 13.38 -11.33 10.00
N PRO A 32 12.76 -10.27 9.42
CA PRO A 32 12.50 -8.95 10.01
C PRO A 32 11.25 -8.99 10.91
N CYS A 33 11.18 -8.08 11.88
CA CYS A 33 9.97 -7.91 12.69
C CYS A 33 8.78 -7.63 11.75
N VAL A 34 7.72 -8.44 11.85
CA VAL A 34 6.53 -8.29 11.02
C VAL A 34 5.91 -6.90 11.13
N TRP A 35 6.05 -6.25 12.29
CA TRP A 35 5.61 -4.88 12.49
C TRP A 35 6.45 -3.87 11.72
N ASP A 36 7.76 -4.05 11.63
CA ASP A 36 8.62 -3.16 10.83
C ASP A 36 8.28 -3.27 9.33
N VAL A 37 8.04 -4.49 8.84
CA VAL A 37 7.56 -4.72 7.46
C VAL A 37 6.22 -4.04 7.23
N TYR A 38 5.24 -4.32 8.09
CA TYR A 38 3.90 -3.72 8.00
C TYR A 38 3.95 -2.20 8.02
N GLN A 39 4.77 -1.60 8.88
CA GLN A 39 4.89 -0.15 8.97
C GLN A 39 5.55 0.46 7.72
N GLY A 40 6.52 -0.25 7.11
CA GLY A 40 7.09 0.11 5.82
C GLY A 40 6.06 0.11 4.70
N GLU A 41 5.28 -0.97 4.58
CA GLU A 41 4.20 -1.08 3.60
C GLU A 41 3.10 -0.04 3.83
N LEU A 42 2.77 0.23 5.09
CA LEU A 42 1.78 1.24 5.46
C LEU A 42 2.24 2.66 5.10
N ALA A 43 3.55 2.94 5.20
CA ALA A 43 4.12 4.22 4.78
C ALA A 43 4.01 4.42 3.26
N GLU A 44 4.31 3.38 2.47
CA GLU A 44 4.15 3.40 1.02
C GLU A 44 2.68 3.52 0.60
N TYR A 45 1.78 2.78 1.27
CA TYR A 45 0.33 2.92 1.10
C TYR A 45 -0.14 4.36 1.32
N ARG A 46 0.29 5.00 2.42
CA ARG A 46 -0.09 6.39 2.73
C ARG A 46 0.39 7.37 1.66
N ARG A 47 1.61 7.17 1.14
CA ARG A 47 2.17 8.00 0.05
C ARG A 47 1.35 7.83 -1.23
N ALA A 48 1.09 6.59 -1.63
CA ALA A 48 0.27 6.28 -2.79
C ALA A 48 -1.15 6.84 -2.64
N LEU A 49 -1.74 6.74 -1.45
CA LEU A 49 -3.09 7.23 -1.17
C LEU A 49 -3.16 8.75 -1.30
N ALA A 50 -2.16 9.47 -0.79
CA ALA A 50 -2.10 10.92 -0.91
C ALA A 50 -2.00 11.38 -2.38
N LEU A 51 -1.19 10.70 -3.20
CA LEU A 51 -1.10 10.97 -4.64
C LEU A 51 -2.42 10.69 -5.34
N TRP A 52 -3.03 9.53 -5.08
CA TRP A 52 -4.33 9.17 -5.64
C TRP A 52 -5.40 10.17 -5.24
N GLN A 53 -5.47 10.58 -3.97
CA GLN A 53 -6.43 11.59 -3.50
C GLN A 53 -6.25 12.93 -4.22
N ALA A 54 -5.01 13.40 -4.38
CA ALA A 54 -4.71 14.62 -5.11
C ALA A 54 -5.15 14.54 -6.58
N GLU A 55 -4.93 13.41 -7.24
CA GLU A 55 -5.42 13.18 -8.61
C GLU A 55 -6.94 13.15 -8.70
N GLN A 56 -7.61 12.52 -7.72
CA GLN A 56 -9.07 12.47 -7.67
C GLN A 56 -9.70 13.85 -7.43
N GLU A 57 -9.07 14.68 -6.60
CA GLU A 57 -9.47 16.09 -6.41
C GLU A 57 -9.31 16.91 -7.70
N LEU A 58 -8.26 16.65 -8.48
CA LEU A 58 -8.01 17.31 -9.77
C LEU A 58 -8.89 16.78 -10.91
N SER A 59 -9.22 15.48 -10.91
CA SER A 59 -10.06 14.84 -11.92
C SER A 59 -11.57 15.08 -11.69
N GLY A 60 -11.96 15.45 -10.48
CA GLY A 60 -13.36 15.72 -10.11
C GLY A 60 -13.82 17.16 -10.35
N GLY A 61 -13.01 18.01 -10.99
CA GLY A 61 -13.27 19.44 -11.23
C GLY A 61 -13.66 19.79 -12.66
#